data_AF-A0A917F895-F1
#
_entry.id   AF-A0A917F895-F1
#
_cell.length_a   1.000
_cell.length_b   1.000
_cell.length_c   1.000
_cell.angle_alpha   90.00
_cell.angle_beta   90.00
_cell.angle_gamma   90.00
#
_symmetry.space_group_name_H-M   'P 1'
#
loop_
_entity.id
_entity.type
_entity.pdbx_description
1 polymer ?
#
loop_
_entity_poly.entity_id
_entity_poly.type
_entity_poly.pdbx_seq_one_letter_code
_entity_poly.pdbx_strand_id
1 'polypeptide(L)'
;MRRFAYLCNLLVSAQWSATVEGLEPKASRLLERFLADLLRSLGALALLLVLPVAACSPAQNSSTAPMDRQAEQASAREFFGRVADCMTGHGFPAEVIDDGSRGGVEFASPPGQEAAAESAYGSCAEENGGEPTPAPPSDNEVEEIYQNLLEVRDCLEGEGYTTPDPPSLATFVEQYRRAGLDQEVTLWSPYPVPGGLVDVGALQACPGGE
;
A
#
# COMPACT_ATOMS: atom_id res chain seq x y z
N MET A 1 -25.64 8.00 -26.88
CA MET A 1 -26.47 8.30 -25.69
C MET A 1 -25.54 8.57 -24.50
N ARG A 2 -25.15 9.82 -24.26
CA ARG A 2 -24.24 10.24 -23.17
C ARG A 2 -24.73 11.56 -22.59
N ARG A 3 -25.55 11.51 -21.54
CA ARG A 3 -25.91 12.65 -20.68
C ARG A 3 -26.43 12.13 -19.34
N PHE A 4 -25.57 11.66 -18.43
CA PHE A 4 -26.00 11.37 -17.03
C PHE A 4 -24.87 11.32 -15.98
N ALA A 5 -23.75 12.02 -16.18
CA ALA A 5 -22.61 11.93 -15.24
C ALA A 5 -22.03 13.30 -14.81
N TYR A 6 -22.88 14.29 -14.52
CA TYR A 6 -22.41 15.60 -14.02
C TYR A 6 -23.17 16.14 -12.79
N LEU A 7 -23.96 15.33 -12.09
CA LEU A 7 -24.80 15.82 -10.96
C LEU A 7 -24.54 15.19 -9.60
N CYS A 8 -23.49 14.37 -9.42
CA CYS A 8 -23.17 13.80 -8.10
C CYS A 8 -22.11 14.57 -7.28
N ASN A 9 -21.52 15.65 -7.81
CA ASN A 9 -20.36 16.30 -7.17
C ASN A 9 -20.61 17.70 -6.57
N LEU A 10 -21.88 18.07 -6.35
CA LEU A 10 -22.25 19.38 -5.78
C LEU A 10 -23.04 19.30 -4.45
N LEU A 11 -23.27 18.10 -3.91
CA LEU A 11 -24.04 17.94 -2.66
C LEU A 11 -23.20 17.60 -1.42
N VAL A 12 -21.90 17.31 -1.56
CA VAL A 12 -21.02 17.02 -0.39
C VAL A 12 -20.38 18.30 0.16
N SER A 13 -20.21 19.34 -0.65
CA SER A 13 -19.58 20.60 -0.23
C SER A 13 -20.52 21.54 0.55
N ALA A 14 -21.83 21.26 0.60
CA ALA A 14 -22.82 22.14 1.24
C ALA A 14 -23.14 21.75 2.69
N GLN A 15 -22.67 20.60 3.20
CA GLN A 15 -23.05 20.11 4.52
C GLN A 15 -22.04 20.46 5.63
N TRP A 16 -20.84 20.96 5.31
CA TRP A 16 -19.79 21.23 6.30
C TRP A 16 -19.73 22.67 6.83
N SER A 17 -20.58 23.58 6.33
CA SER A 17 -20.58 24.98 6.78
C SER A 17 -21.59 25.29 7.88
N ALA A 18 -22.39 24.31 8.34
CA ALA A 18 -23.54 24.57 9.23
C ALA A 18 -23.35 24.16 10.70
N THR A 19 -22.13 23.83 11.16
CA THR A 19 -21.90 23.31 12.52
C THR A 19 -21.02 24.19 13.41
N VAL A 20 -20.78 25.45 13.06
CA VAL A 20 -19.96 26.39 13.87
C VAL A 20 -20.73 27.67 14.27
N GLU A 21 -22.06 27.70 14.17
CA GLU A 21 -22.88 28.85 14.62
C GLU A 21 -23.51 28.65 16.01
N GLY A 22 -23.11 27.62 16.76
CA GLY A 22 -23.74 27.25 18.03
C GLY A 22 -22.84 27.23 19.27
N LEU A 23 -21.60 27.73 19.20
CA LEU A 23 -20.71 27.75 20.37
C LEU A 23 -20.99 28.98 21.24
N GLU A 24 -21.56 28.73 22.42
CA GLU A 24 -21.94 29.74 23.40
C GLU A 24 -20.78 30.72 23.75
N PRO A 25 -21.05 32.03 23.87
CA PRO A 25 -20.04 33.09 24.10
C PRO A 25 -19.31 33.02 25.47
N LYS A 26 -19.59 32.00 26.29
CA LYS A 26 -18.90 31.76 27.57
C LYS A 26 -17.60 30.96 27.40
N ALA A 27 -17.49 30.10 26.38
CA ALA A 27 -16.31 29.25 26.19
C ALA A 27 -15.06 30.03 25.73
N SER A 28 -15.25 31.11 24.97
CA SER A 28 -14.17 31.95 24.44
C SER A 28 -13.38 32.67 25.55
N ARG A 29 -14.05 33.16 26.62
CA ARG A 29 -13.36 33.89 27.70
C ARG A 29 -12.53 33.00 28.63
N LEU A 30 -12.85 31.70 28.70
CA LEU A 30 -12.05 30.75 29.47
C LEU A 30 -10.77 30.38 28.73
N LEU A 31 -10.84 30.24 27.40
CA LEU A 31 -9.69 29.93 26.56
C LEU A 31 -8.66 31.08 26.52
N GLU A 32 -9.11 32.34 26.46
CA GLU A 32 -8.21 33.50 26.52
C GLU A 32 -7.47 33.62 27.87
N ARG A 33 -8.13 33.26 28.98
CA ARG A 33 -7.49 33.25 30.31
C ARG A 33 -6.47 32.12 30.45
N PHE A 34 -6.80 30.93 29.95
CA PHE A 34 -5.87 29.80 29.95
C PHE A 34 -4.62 30.07 29.09
N LEU A 35 -4.75 30.70 27.93
CA LEU A 35 -3.61 31.05 27.07
C LEU A 35 -2.72 32.15 27.70
N ALA A 36 -3.31 33.13 28.39
CA ALA A 36 -2.55 34.18 29.08
C ALA A 36 -1.73 33.65 30.27
N ASP A 37 -2.26 32.66 31.00
CA ASP A 37 -1.53 32.03 32.13
C ASP A 37 -0.44 31.05 31.62
N LEU A 38 -0.68 30.33 30.53
CA LEU A 38 0.34 29.49 29.88
C LEU A 38 1.53 30.32 29.35
N LEU A 39 1.26 31.48 28.75
CA LEU A 39 2.31 32.40 28.28
C LEU A 39 3.10 33.04 29.44
N ARG A 40 2.48 33.24 30.61
CA ARG A 40 3.18 33.73 31.82
C ARG A 40 4.04 32.65 32.48
N SER A 41 3.60 31.40 32.49
CA SER A 41 4.39 30.28 33.02
C SER A 41 5.62 29.94 32.17
N LEU A 42 5.60 30.24 30.86
CA LEU A 42 6.75 30.05 29.97
C LEU A 42 7.83 31.15 30.11
N GLY A 43 7.52 32.29 30.74
CA GLY A 43 8.44 33.43 30.89
C GLY A 43 9.44 33.34 32.06
N ALA A 44 9.33 32.33 32.94
CA ALA A 44 10.12 32.24 34.17
C ALA A 44 11.24 31.18 34.15
N LEU A 45 11.45 30.48 33.04
CA LEU A 45 12.52 29.48 32.89
C LEU A 45 13.63 29.92 31.92
N ALA A 46 14.01 31.20 32.00
CA ALA A 46 15.17 31.74 31.30
C ALA A 46 16.28 32.04 32.31
N LEU A 47 16.97 31.00 32.82
CA LEU A 47 18.32 31.15 33.36
C LEU A 47 19.03 29.78 33.44
N LEU A 48 20.25 29.74 32.92
CA LEU A 48 21.31 28.72 33.10
C LEU A 48 21.15 27.36 32.40
N LEU A 49 21.70 27.28 31.18
CA LEU A 49 22.63 26.18 30.85
C LEU A 49 23.47 26.54 29.61
N VAL A 50 24.65 27.09 29.87
CA VAL A 50 25.78 27.13 28.93
C VAL A 50 26.48 25.77 29.04
N LEU A 51 26.37 24.92 28.02
CA LEU A 51 27.23 23.75 27.84
C LEU A 51 27.64 23.66 26.36
N PRO A 52 28.93 23.90 26.04
CA PRO A 52 29.47 23.66 24.72
C PRO A 52 29.93 22.21 24.63
N VAL A 53 29.23 21.38 23.86
CA VAL A 53 29.82 20.14 23.32
C VAL A 53 29.38 20.02 21.88
N ALA A 54 30.25 20.45 20.97
CA ALA A 54 30.21 20.06 19.57
C ALA A 54 30.57 18.56 19.49
N ALA A 55 29.64 17.70 19.87
CA ALA A 55 29.68 16.29 19.51
C ALA A 55 29.04 16.18 18.13
N CYS A 56 29.85 16.30 17.08
CA CYS A 56 29.53 15.69 15.79
C CYS A 56 29.42 14.18 16.05
N SER A 57 28.25 13.73 16.48
CA SER A 57 27.92 12.33 16.35
C SER A 57 27.95 12.06 14.85
N PRO A 58 28.78 11.12 14.36
CA PRO A 58 28.60 10.64 13.00
C PRO A 58 27.13 10.24 12.92
N ALA A 59 26.44 10.79 11.91
CA ALA A 59 25.12 10.30 11.56
C ALA A 59 25.26 8.79 11.54
N GLN A 60 24.59 8.12 12.47
CA GLN A 60 24.41 6.69 12.38
C GLN A 60 23.68 6.55 11.06
N ASN A 61 24.43 6.23 10.00
CA ASN A 61 23.88 5.64 8.82
C ASN A 61 23.05 4.50 9.38
N SER A 62 21.74 4.71 9.45
CA SER A 62 20.78 3.63 9.66
C SER A 62 21.12 2.66 8.56
N SER A 63 21.95 1.69 8.92
CA SER A 63 22.33 0.62 8.03
C SER A 63 21.04 -0.13 7.87
N THR A 64 20.30 0.21 6.81
CA THR A 64 19.23 -0.59 6.28
C THR A 64 19.87 -1.95 6.05
N ALA A 65 19.72 -2.85 7.04
CA ALA A 65 20.16 -4.21 6.85
C ALA A 65 19.49 -4.69 5.54
N PRO A 66 20.23 -5.40 4.68
CA PRO A 66 19.63 -6.00 3.50
C PRO A 66 18.36 -6.71 3.94
N MET A 67 17.23 -6.36 3.33
CA MET A 67 15.99 -7.05 3.60
C MET A 67 16.16 -8.49 3.15
N ASP A 68 16.07 -9.42 4.11
CA ASP A 68 16.14 -10.85 3.80
C ASP A 68 14.76 -11.29 3.31
N ARG A 69 14.55 -11.16 2.00
CA ARG A 69 13.32 -11.57 1.30
C ARG A 69 12.98 -13.02 1.56
N GLN A 70 13.98 -13.88 1.70
CA GLN A 70 13.77 -15.29 1.97
C GLN A 70 13.22 -15.50 3.38
N ALA A 71 13.74 -14.78 4.38
CA ALA A 71 13.21 -14.80 5.74
C ALA A 71 11.77 -14.24 5.80
N GLU A 72 11.48 -13.17 5.05
CA GLU A 72 10.13 -12.59 4.95
C GLU A 72 9.14 -13.60 4.34
N GLN A 73 9.50 -14.23 3.22
CA GLN A 73 8.71 -15.29 2.59
C GLN A 73 8.51 -16.50 3.51
N ALA A 74 9.54 -16.92 4.24
CA ALA A 74 9.43 -18.02 5.20
C ALA A 74 8.44 -17.67 6.32
N SER A 75 8.52 -16.45 6.87
CA SER A 75 7.59 -15.97 7.88
C SER A 75 6.15 -15.88 7.36
N ALA A 76 5.96 -15.41 6.13
CA ALA A 76 4.64 -15.38 5.48
C ALA A 76 4.06 -16.79 5.29
N ARG A 77 4.85 -17.75 4.80
CA ARG A 77 4.42 -19.16 4.67
C ARG A 77 4.01 -19.76 6.01
N GLU A 78 4.78 -19.51 7.07
CA GLU A 78 4.42 -19.97 8.42
C GLU A 78 3.11 -19.35 8.93
N PHE A 79 2.89 -18.07 8.66
CA PHE A 79 1.62 -17.40 8.98
C PHE A 79 0.46 -18.05 8.24
N PHE A 80 0.55 -18.19 6.92
CA PHE A 80 -0.52 -18.77 6.10
C PHE A 80 -0.80 -20.24 6.46
N GLY A 81 0.21 -21.00 6.86
CA GLY A 81 0.02 -22.35 7.41
C GLY A 81 -0.90 -22.36 8.64
N ARG A 82 -0.67 -21.46 9.59
CA ARG A 82 -1.52 -21.37 10.79
C ARG A 82 -2.93 -20.87 10.48
N VAL A 83 -3.08 -19.96 9.51
CA VAL A 83 -4.39 -19.50 9.07
C VAL A 83 -5.16 -20.63 8.36
N ALA A 84 -4.51 -21.41 7.50
CA ALA A 84 -5.13 -22.56 6.83
C ALA A 84 -5.60 -23.64 7.85
N ASP A 85 -4.78 -23.94 8.86
CA ASP A 85 -5.15 -24.84 9.95
C ASP A 85 -6.38 -24.32 10.73
N CYS A 86 -6.39 -23.03 11.05
CA CYS A 86 -7.53 -22.38 11.72
C CYS A 86 -8.81 -22.43 10.87
N MET A 87 -8.73 -22.05 9.60
CA MET A 87 -9.86 -22.11 8.67
C MET A 87 -10.45 -23.52 8.55
N THR A 88 -9.57 -24.52 8.44
CA THR A 88 -9.97 -25.94 8.43
C THR A 88 -10.68 -26.32 9.73
N GLY A 89 -10.20 -25.83 10.88
CA GLY A 89 -10.87 -25.97 12.18
C GLY A 89 -12.26 -25.32 12.25
N HIS A 90 -12.49 -24.24 11.49
CA HIS A 90 -13.78 -23.56 11.33
C HIS A 90 -14.72 -24.23 10.31
N GLY A 91 -14.30 -25.34 9.69
CA GLY A 91 -15.10 -26.08 8.72
C GLY A 91 -14.97 -25.57 7.28
N PHE A 92 -13.98 -24.72 7.00
CA PHE A 92 -13.63 -24.27 5.66
C PHE A 92 -12.29 -24.93 5.26
N PRO A 93 -12.30 -26.01 4.46
CA PRO A 93 -11.08 -26.64 4.00
C PRO A 93 -10.18 -25.62 3.31
N ALA A 94 -8.96 -25.47 3.81
CA ALA A 94 -8.02 -24.47 3.37
C ALA A 94 -6.63 -25.07 3.18
N GLU A 95 -5.88 -24.55 2.20
CA GLU A 95 -4.52 -24.97 1.91
C GLU A 95 -3.63 -23.75 1.63
N VAL A 96 -2.34 -23.91 1.93
CA VAL A 96 -1.35 -22.90 1.57
C VAL A 96 -1.01 -23.08 0.11
N ILE A 97 -1.17 -22.01 -0.67
CA ILE A 97 -0.72 -21.96 -2.06
C ILE A 97 0.63 -21.27 -2.13
N ASP A 98 1.50 -21.75 -3.02
CA ASP A 98 2.77 -21.11 -3.36
C ASP A 98 2.81 -20.96 -4.88
N ASP A 99 2.50 -19.76 -5.34
CA ASP A 99 2.47 -19.35 -6.75
C ASP A 99 3.81 -18.73 -7.18
N GLY A 100 4.91 -18.99 -6.45
CA GLY A 100 6.21 -18.38 -6.71
C GLY A 100 6.34 -16.95 -6.19
N SER A 101 5.27 -16.37 -5.64
CA SER A 101 5.29 -15.02 -5.08
C SER A 101 5.43 -15.01 -3.54
N ARG A 102 4.35 -14.72 -2.83
CA ARG A 102 4.28 -14.52 -1.37
C ARG A 102 3.53 -15.66 -0.68
N GLY A 103 3.01 -16.60 -1.47
CA GLY A 103 2.04 -17.58 -1.06
C GLY A 103 0.72 -16.94 -0.60
N GLY A 104 -0.21 -17.78 -0.16
CA GLY A 104 -1.49 -17.35 0.36
C GLY A 104 -2.26 -18.51 0.95
N VAL A 105 -3.51 -18.26 1.35
CA VAL A 105 -4.45 -19.32 1.76
C VAL A 105 -5.56 -19.38 0.73
N GLU A 106 -5.68 -20.53 0.06
CA GLU A 106 -6.84 -20.86 -0.73
C GLU A 106 -7.83 -21.63 0.15
N PHE A 107 -9.10 -21.27 0.10
CA PHE A 107 -10.15 -21.96 0.84
C PHE A 107 -11.46 -22.01 0.06
N ALA A 108 -12.18 -23.11 0.19
CA ALA A 108 -13.50 -23.27 -0.39
C ALA A 108 -14.58 -22.90 0.62
N SER A 109 -15.54 -22.08 0.20
CA SER A 109 -16.76 -21.82 0.96
C SER A 109 -17.94 -22.58 0.34
N PRO A 110 -18.79 -23.24 1.15
CA PRO A 110 -20.07 -23.75 0.67
C PRO A 110 -20.96 -22.61 0.16
N PRO A 111 -21.83 -22.85 -0.85
CA PRO A 111 -22.73 -21.81 -1.36
C PRO A 111 -23.53 -21.14 -0.25
N GLY A 112 -23.48 -19.80 -0.19
CA GLY A 112 -24.17 -19.00 0.83
C GLY A 112 -23.42 -18.84 2.16
N GLN A 113 -22.17 -19.32 2.25
CA GLN A 113 -21.30 -19.14 3.43
C GLN A 113 -20.10 -18.24 3.15
N GLU A 114 -20.08 -17.50 2.05
CA GLU A 114 -18.95 -16.67 1.63
C GLU A 114 -18.59 -15.65 2.73
N ALA A 115 -19.58 -14.93 3.25
CA ALA A 115 -19.39 -13.97 4.34
C ALA A 115 -18.93 -14.62 5.66
N ALA A 116 -19.35 -15.88 5.92
CA ALA A 116 -18.91 -16.61 7.11
C ALA A 116 -17.46 -17.07 6.97
N ALA A 117 -17.06 -17.51 5.77
CA ALA A 117 -15.69 -17.88 5.45
C ALA A 117 -14.75 -16.66 5.50
N GLU A 118 -15.16 -15.52 4.96
CA GLU A 118 -14.41 -14.25 5.06
C GLU A 118 -14.24 -13.81 6.52
N SER A 119 -15.30 -13.90 7.32
CA SER A 119 -15.23 -13.58 8.76
C SER A 119 -14.29 -14.55 9.50
N ALA A 120 -14.32 -15.84 9.17
CA ALA A 120 -13.43 -16.83 9.76
C ALA A 120 -11.96 -16.55 9.38
N TYR A 121 -11.69 -16.20 8.11
CA TYR A 121 -10.36 -15.82 7.66
C TYR A 121 -9.83 -14.61 8.45
N GLY A 122 -10.64 -13.55 8.57
CA GLY A 122 -10.26 -12.36 9.34
C GLY A 122 -9.93 -12.68 10.79
N SER A 123 -10.77 -13.47 11.47
CA SER A 123 -10.50 -13.91 12.85
C SER A 123 -9.24 -14.78 12.95
N CYS A 124 -9.08 -15.75 12.06
CA CYS A 124 -7.88 -16.61 12.02
C CYS A 124 -6.60 -15.79 11.77
N ALA A 125 -6.65 -14.78 10.90
CA ALA A 125 -5.52 -13.88 10.66
C ALA A 125 -5.18 -13.06 11.90
N GLU A 126 -6.18 -12.44 12.55
CA GLU A 126 -6.00 -11.66 13.78
C GLU A 126 -5.44 -12.50 14.94
N GLU A 127 -5.94 -13.71 15.14
CA GLU A 127 -5.45 -14.66 16.14
C GLU A 127 -3.98 -15.06 15.93
N ASN A 128 -3.52 -15.01 14.67
CA ASN A 128 -2.15 -15.34 14.27
C ASN A 128 -1.23 -14.12 14.13
N GLY A 129 -1.63 -12.96 14.66
CA GLY A 129 -0.82 -11.74 14.71
C GLY A 129 -1.07 -10.75 13.57
N GLY A 130 -2.11 -10.98 12.77
CA GLY A 130 -2.45 -10.18 11.59
C GLY A 130 -1.67 -10.60 10.34
N GLU A 131 -2.22 -10.25 9.17
CA GLU A 131 -1.60 -10.57 7.89
C GLU A 131 -0.25 -9.84 7.74
N PRO A 132 0.84 -10.58 7.43
CA PRO A 132 2.14 -9.98 7.20
C PRO A 132 2.06 -8.97 6.06
N THR A 133 2.39 -7.71 6.34
CA THR A 133 2.54 -6.70 5.28
C THR A 133 3.94 -6.82 4.72
N PRO A 134 4.11 -7.20 3.43
CA PRO A 134 5.42 -7.31 2.85
C PRO A 134 6.06 -5.94 2.72
N ALA A 135 7.37 -5.90 2.86
CA ALA A 135 8.09 -4.66 2.68
C ALA A 135 8.08 -4.24 1.21
N PRO A 136 7.99 -2.94 0.90
CA PRO A 136 8.07 -2.47 -0.47
C PRO A 136 9.39 -2.92 -1.13
N PRO A 137 9.40 -3.14 -2.45
CA PRO A 137 10.63 -3.39 -3.18
C PRO A 137 11.61 -2.21 -3.04
N SER A 138 12.88 -2.56 -2.91
CA SER A 138 13.99 -1.62 -3.04
C SER A 138 14.11 -1.14 -4.48
N ASP A 139 14.81 -0.03 -4.69
CA ASP A 139 15.02 0.53 -6.03
C ASP A 139 15.68 -0.47 -6.99
N ASN A 140 16.58 -1.31 -6.48
CA ASN A 140 17.25 -2.34 -7.28
C ASN A 140 16.25 -3.43 -7.71
N GLU A 141 15.35 -3.86 -6.82
CA GLU A 141 14.30 -4.82 -7.17
C GLU A 141 13.32 -4.21 -8.18
N VAL A 142 13.01 -2.92 -8.07
CA VAL A 142 12.20 -2.20 -9.07
C VAL A 142 12.92 -2.08 -10.41
N GLU A 143 14.24 -1.91 -10.41
CA GLU A 143 15.05 -1.94 -11.62
C GLU A 143 15.01 -3.33 -12.29
N GLU A 144 15.12 -4.41 -11.53
CA GLU A 144 14.99 -5.79 -12.05
C GLU A 144 13.61 -6.03 -12.68
N ILE A 145 12.55 -5.59 -12.01
CA ILE A 145 11.18 -5.62 -12.57
C ILE A 145 11.11 -4.85 -13.89
N TYR A 146 11.73 -3.66 -13.95
CA TYR A 146 11.75 -2.85 -15.16
C TYR A 146 12.50 -3.54 -16.31
N GLN A 147 13.64 -4.18 -16.04
CA GLN A 147 14.37 -4.95 -17.05
C GLN A 147 13.55 -6.14 -17.57
N ASN A 148 12.89 -6.89 -16.69
CA ASN A 148 12.00 -7.99 -17.10
C ASN A 148 10.87 -7.49 -18.01
N LEU A 149 10.31 -6.32 -17.74
CA LEU A 149 9.27 -5.73 -18.61
C LEU A 149 9.82 -5.28 -19.98
N LEU A 150 11.08 -4.88 -20.07
CA LEU A 150 11.74 -4.62 -21.35
C LEU A 150 11.95 -5.90 -22.15
N GLU A 151 12.32 -7.01 -21.50
CA GLU A 151 12.42 -8.32 -22.17
C GLU A 151 11.07 -8.79 -22.71
N VAL A 152 9.99 -8.60 -21.94
CA VAL A 152 8.61 -8.87 -22.40
C VAL A 152 8.25 -7.98 -23.59
N ARG A 153 8.60 -6.69 -23.54
CA ARG A 153 8.40 -5.76 -24.67
C ARG A 153 9.07 -6.29 -25.94
N ASP A 154 10.34 -6.68 -25.84
CA ASP A 154 11.10 -7.17 -26.99
C ASP A 154 10.52 -8.49 -27.54
N CYS A 155 10.01 -9.37 -26.68
CA CYS A 155 9.25 -10.55 -27.10
C CYS A 155 7.98 -10.16 -27.87
N LEU A 156 7.18 -9.24 -27.33
CA LEU A 156 5.93 -8.79 -27.94
C LEU A 156 6.16 -8.17 -29.31
N GLU A 157 7.19 -7.33 -29.45
CA GLU A 157 7.57 -6.76 -30.75
C GLU A 157 8.02 -7.84 -31.73
N GLY A 158 8.72 -8.88 -31.26
CA GLY A 158 9.09 -10.06 -32.04
C GLY A 158 7.88 -10.87 -32.56
N GLU A 159 6.83 -10.97 -31.74
CA GLU A 159 5.55 -11.61 -32.10
C GLU A 159 4.64 -10.71 -32.95
N GLY A 160 5.08 -9.47 -33.25
CA GLY A 160 4.37 -8.54 -34.11
C GLY A 160 3.33 -7.66 -33.40
N TYR A 161 3.30 -7.66 -32.06
CA TYR A 161 2.49 -6.73 -31.29
C TYR A 161 3.13 -5.33 -31.27
N THR A 162 2.29 -4.29 -31.26
CA THR A 162 2.74 -2.91 -31.02
C THR A 162 2.68 -2.62 -29.53
N THR A 163 3.81 -2.23 -28.95
CA THR A 163 3.93 -1.92 -27.52
C THR A 163 4.05 -0.40 -27.29
N PRO A 164 3.65 0.11 -26.12
CA PRO A 164 3.93 1.51 -25.76
C PRO A 164 5.42 1.72 -25.46
N ASP A 165 5.94 2.89 -25.82
CA ASP A 165 7.32 3.26 -25.49
C ASP A 165 7.56 3.21 -23.98
N PRO A 166 8.68 2.63 -23.53
CA PRO A 166 9.00 2.58 -22.11
C PRO A 166 9.42 3.97 -21.57
N PRO A 167 9.09 4.30 -20.32
CA PRO A 167 9.61 5.49 -19.66
C PRO A 167 11.11 5.33 -19.36
N SER A 168 11.77 6.37 -18.81
CA SER A 168 13.12 6.16 -18.26
C SER A 168 13.04 5.31 -16.97
N LEU A 169 14.11 4.57 -16.64
CA LEU A 169 14.17 3.81 -15.37
C LEU A 169 13.86 4.69 -14.16
N ALA A 170 14.43 5.90 -14.10
CA ALA A 170 14.18 6.83 -13.00
C ALA A 170 12.69 7.24 -12.89
N THR A 171 12.03 7.41 -14.05
CA THR A 171 10.58 7.66 -14.09
C THR A 171 9.78 6.44 -13.64
N PHE A 172 10.19 5.24 -14.04
CA PHE A 172 9.52 4.00 -13.65
C PHE A 172 9.61 3.76 -12.13
N VAL A 173 10.79 3.94 -11.54
CA VAL A 173 10.99 3.82 -10.08
C VAL A 173 10.09 4.80 -9.31
N GLU A 174 9.97 6.03 -9.79
CA GLU A 174 9.09 7.03 -9.17
C GLU A 174 7.60 6.65 -9.31
N GLN A 175 7.18 6.15 -10.47
CA GLN A 175 5.82 5.63 -10.66
C GLN A 175 5.55 4.47 -9.70
N TYR A 176 6.49 3.53 -9.54
CA TYR A 176 6.37 2.37 -8.65
C TYR A 176 6.15 2.77 -7.20
N ARG A 177 6.93 3.74 -6.71
CA ARG A 177 6.79 4.27 -5.35
C ARG A 177 5.44 4.94 -5.10
N ARG A 178 4.90 5.60 -6.12
CA ARG A 178 3.63 6.33 -6.01
C ARG A 178 2.40 5.44 -6.20
N ALA A 179 2.49 4.36 -6.95
CA ALA A 179 1.35 3.48 -7.24
C ALA A 179 0.70 2.89 -5.97
N GLY A 180 1.47 2.69 -4.89
CA GLY A 180 0.95 2.25 -3.59
C GLY A 180 0.27 3.35 -2.76
N LEU A 181 0.37 4.62 -3.18
CA LEU A 181 -0.12 5.79 -2.46
C LEU A 181 -1.25 6.52 -3.20
N ASP A 182 -1.29 6.39 -4.53
CA ASP A 182 -2.11 7.19 -5.42
C ASP A 182 -2.71 6.30 -6.52
N GLN A 183 -4.04 6.12 -6.47
CA GLN A 183 -4.77 5.28 -7.42
C GLN A 183 -4.82 5.87 -8.84
N GLU A 184 -4.40 7.12 -9.03
CA GLU A 184 -4.33 7.74 -10.36
C GLU A 184 -3.02 7.43 -11.09
N VAL A 185 -2.00 6.92 -10.39
CA VAL A 185 -0.71 6.56 -11.01
C VAL A 185 -0.79 5.19 -11.65
N THR A 186 -0.79 5.17 -12.98
CA THR A 186 -0.71 3.94 -13.77
C THR A 186 0.75 3.55 -13.97
N LEU A 187 1.13 2.36 -13.54
CA LEU A 187 2.44 1.78 -13.85
C LEU A 187 2.52 1.47 -15.33
N TRP A 188 3.66 1.79 -15.94
CA TRP A 188 3.91 1.38 -17.31
C TRP A 188 3.91 -0.14 -17.44
N SER A 189 3.34 -0.62 -18.53
CA SER A 189 3.28 -2.04 -18.89
C SER A 189 3.53 -2.18 -20.40
N PRO A 190 4.28 -3.20 -20.85
CA PRO A 190 4.56 -3.41 -22.26
C PRO A 190 3.35 -4.00 -23.01
N TYR A 191 2.36 -4.56 -22.31
CA TYR A 191 1.21 -5.19 -22.94
C TYR A 191 0.31 -4.16 -23.62
N PRO A 192 -0.12 -4.41 -24.87
CA PRO A 192 -1.08 -3.55 -25.52
C PRO A 192 -2.43 -3.63 -24.78
N VAL A 193 -3.06 -2.46 -24.62
CA VAL A 193 -4.41 -2.33 -24.04
C VAL A 193 -5.39 -1.70 -25.05
N PRO A 194 -5.66 -2.33 -26.22
CA PRO A 194 -6.58 -1.76 -27.20
C PRO A 194 -7.98 -1.62 -26.58
N GLY A 195 -8.52 -0.40 -26.56
CA GLY A 195 -9.84 -0.16 -25.96
C GLY A 195 -9.90 -0.34 -24.43
N GLY A 196 -8.74 -0.37 -23.75
CA GLY A 196 -8.64 -0.51 -22.30
C GLY A 196 -8.74 -1.94 -21.77
N LEU A 197 -8.68 -2.95 -22.65
CA LEU A 197 -8.62 -4.36 -22.27
C LEU A 197 -7.26 -4.93 -22.68
N VAL A 198 -6.68 -5.74 -21.79
CA VAL A 198 -5.43 -6.45 -22.09
C VAL A 198 -5.70 -7.50 -23.16
N ASP A 199 -4.84 -7.56 -24.18
CA ASP A 199 -4.89 -8.60 -25.19
C ASP A 199 -4.43 -9.95 -24.60
N VAL A 200 -5.36 -10.88 -24.43
CA VAL A 200 -5.08 -12.22 -23.87
C VAL A 200 -4.11 -13.03 -24.73
N GLY A 201 -4.08 -12.79 -26.04
CA GLY A 201 -3.14 -13.43 -26.97
C GLY A 201 -1.71 -12.94 -26.73
N ALA A 202 -1.54 -11.64 -26.47
CA ALA A 202 -0.25 -11.05 -26.15
C ALA A 202 0.32 -11.62 -24.83
N LEU A 203 -0.53 -11.74 -23.81
CA LEU A 203 -0.18 -12.35 -22.51
C LEU A 203 0.26 -13.81 -22.64
N GLN A 204 -0.42 -14.59 -23.48
CA GLN A 204 -0.09 -16.00 -23.70
C GLN A 204 1.19 -16.18 -24.53
N ALA A 205 1.45 -15.30 -25.50
CA ALA A 205 2.62 -15.40 -26.36
C ALA A 205 3.91 -15.03 -25.63
N CYS A 206 3.85 -13.97 -24.80
CA CYS A 206 4.99 -13.45 -24.06
C CYS A 206 4.62 -13.30 -22.58
N PRO A 207 4.56 -14.40 -21.82
CA PRO A 207 4.30 -14.33 -20.38
C PRO A 207 5.40 -13.52 -19.70
N GLY A 208 5.00 -12.63 -18.79
CA GLY A 208 5.95 -11.90 -17.95
C GLY A 208 6.70 -12.85 -17.02
N GLY A 209 7.91 -12.47 -16.61
CA GLY A 209 8.55 -13.10 -15.46
C GLY A 209 7.72 -12.79 -14.21
N GLU A 210 7.31 -13.85 -13.51
CA GLU A 210 6.67 -13.78 -12.18
C GLU A 210 7.65 -13.32 -11.09
#